data_AF-A0A0F9HG21-F1
#
_entry.id   AF-A0A0F9HG21-F1
#
_cell.length_a   1.000
_cell.length_b   1.000
_cell.length_c   1.000
_cell.angle_alpha   90.00
_cell.angle_beta   90.00
_cell.angle_gamma   90.00
#
_symmetry.space_group_name_H-M   'P 1'
#
loop_
_entity.id
_entity.type
_entity.pdbx_description
1 polymer ?
#
loop_
_entity_poly.entity_id
_entity_poly.type
_entity_poly.pdbx_seq_one_letter_code
_entity_poly.pdbx_strand_id
1 'polypeptide(L)'
;PNSLDGPFDEATYQTLSQKLWDYINAHKKYFWKEGQTFPKEQSKMGQLYANGELLLIYGFSEGGIEEKVLSGLYPKSTRGYAWENGTIKNSNYLGVLHNAPQKAGAMQVINFLLSPEAQLKKADVNGMNSNTVLDINSLPSEWQEKFKKVAKRKYGPEMSALEKNAIAEPAPEYMIRLYDDFRKYVIEK
;
A
#
# COMPACT_ATOMS: atom_id res chain seq x y z
N PRO A 1 -8.31 -15.60 3.75
CA PRO A 1 -7.61 -14.33 4.03
C PRO A 1 -6.81 -14.34 5.34
N ASN A 2 -7.36 -14.91 6.42
CA ASN A 2 -6.86 -14.73 7.79
C ASN A 2 -5.89 -15.84 8.26
N SER A 3 -5.44 -16.71 7.36
CA SER A 3 -4.59 -17.86 7.71
C SER A 3 -3.18 -17.47 8.14
N LEU A 4 -2.78 -16.21 7.92
CA LEU A 4 -1.47 -15.68 8.33
C LEU A 4 -1.58 -14.72 9.53
N ASP A 5 -2.77 -14.62 10.13
CA ASP A 5 -2.99 -13.76 11.29
C ASP A 5 -2.26 -14.35 12.52
N GLY A 6 -1.62 -13.46 13.29
CA GLY A 6 -0.87 -13.85 14.49
C GLY A 6 0.63 -14.07 14.22
N PRO A 7 1.33 -14.81 15.11
CA PRO A 7 2.76 -15.05 14.97
C PRO A 7 3.06 -15.94 13.75
N PHE A 8 4.33 -15.94 13.35
CA PHE A 8 4.81 -16.83 12.31
C PHE A 8 4.58 -18.30 12.67
N ASP A 9 4.02 -19.06 11.72
CA ASP A 9 3.84 -20.50 11.80
C ASP A 9 4.50 -21.18 10.59
N GLU A 10 5.51 -22.00 10.86
CA GLU A 10 6.32 -22.64 9.82
C GLU A 10 5.49 -23.61 8.97
N ALA A 11 4.58 -24.39 9.58
CA ALA A 11 3.76 -25.37 8.87
C ALA A 11 2.78 -24.70 7.90
N THR A 12 2.16 -23.61 8.34
CA THR A 12 1.30 -22.75 7.54
C THR A 12 2.08 -22.12 6.40
N TYR A 13 3.27 -21.56 6.69
CA TYR A 13 4.14 -20.98 5.67
C TYR A 13 4.49 -22.00 4.58
N GLN A 14 4.98 -23.19 4.95
CA GLN A 14 5.37 -24.21 3.98
C GLN A 14 4.18 -24.64 3.09
N THR A 15 3.01 -24.81 3.70
CA THR A 15 1.80 -25.20 2.97
C THR A 15 1.33 -24.13 1.98
N LEU A 16 1.31 -22.86 2.41
CA LEU A 16 0.80 -21.77 1.59
C LEU A 16 1.81 -21.26 0.56
N SER A 17 3.09 -21.18 0.92
CA SER A 17 4.16 -20.75 0.00
C SER A 17 4.34 -21.75 -1.14
N GLN A 18 4.26 -23.06 -0.88
CA GLN A 18 4.27 -24.07 -1.94
C GLN A 18 3.16 -23.82 -2.97
N LYS A 19 1.92 -23.60 -2.51
CA LYS A 19 0.79 -23.27 -3.39
C LYS A 19 1.02 -21.97 -4.18
N LEU A 20 1.62 -20.96 -3.54
CA LEU A 20 1.98 -19.70 -4.18
C LEU A 20 3.01 -19.91 -5.30
N TRP A 21 4.08 -20.66 -5.04
CA TRP A 21 5.14 -20.92 -6.02
C TRP A 21 4.63 -21.76 -7.19
N ASP A 22 3.81 -22.77 -6.93
CA ASP A 22 3.20 -23.58 -7.99
C ASP A 22 2.29 -22.73 -8.86
N TYR A 23 1.49 -21.83 -8.26
CA TYR A 23 0.67 -20.89 -9.01
C TYR A 23 1.52 -19.94 -9.88
N ILE A 24 2.52 -19.28 -9.30
CA ILE A 24 3.38 -18.34 -10.04
C ILE A 24 4.08 -19.06 -11.20
N ASN A 25 4.67 -20.23 -10.95
CA ASN A 25 5.41 -20.98 -11.98
C ASN A 25 4.50 -21.49 -13.10
N ALA A 26 3.29 -21.96 -12.78
CA ALA A 26 2.32 -22.41 -13.80
C ALA A 26 1.79 -21.26 -14.68
N HIS A 27 1.86 -20.01 -14.20
CA HIS A 27 1.28 -18.84 -14.86
C HIS A 27 2.31 -17.85 -15.40
N LYS A 28 3.62 -18.17 -15.38
CA LYS A 28 4.72 -17.30 -15.86
C LYS A 28 4.45 -16.68 -17.23
N LYS A 29 3.83 -17.41 -18.16
CA LYS A 29 3.46 -16.92 -19.51
C LYS A 29 2.58 -15.66 -19.53
N TYR A 30 1.87 -15.36 -18.43
CA TYR A 30 1.02 -14.17 -18.30
C TYR A 30 1.73 -13.00 -17.60
N PHE A 31 2.91 -13.23 -17.02
CA PHE A 31 3.71 -12.19 -16.41
C PHE A 31 4.56 -11.45 -17.45
N TRP A 32 5.07 -10.28 -17.05
CA TRP A 32 5.96 -9.50 -17.89
C TRP A 32 7.14 -10.33 -18.36
N LYS A 33 7.43 -10.28 -19.67
CA LYS A 33 8.46 -11.09 -20.34
C LYS A 33 8.35 -12.58 -20.00
N GLU A 34 7.12 -13.10 -19.97
CA GLU A 34 6.82 -14.52 -19.71
C GLU A 34 7.43 -15.02 -18.38
N GLY A 35 7.59 -14.12 -17.39
CA GLY A 35 8.15 -14.47 -16.09
C GLY A 35 9.64 -14.81 -16.09
N GLN A 36 10.36 -14.49 -17.16
CA GLN A 36 11.84 -14.61 -17.22
C GLN A 36 12.53 -13.60 -16.29
N THR A 37 11.84 -12.51 -15.95
CA THR A 37 12.34 -11.50 -15.01
C THR A 37 11.17 -10.80 -14.32
N PHE A 38 11.44 -10.25 -13.14
CA PHE A 38 10.45 -9.54 -12.32
C PHE A 38 11.02 -8.18 -11.93
N PRO A 39 10.25 -7.09 -12.04
CA PRO A 39 10.69 -5.78 -11.58
C PRO A 39 10.99 -5.82 -10.08
N LYS A 40 12.19 -5.36 -9.68
CA LYS A 40 12.62 -5.34 -8.27
C LYS A 40 11.95 -4.25 -7.45
N GLU A 41 11.41 -3.22 -8.09
CA GLU A 41 10.91 -2.01 -7.44
C GLU A 41 9.56 -1.59 -8.02
N GLN A 42 8.71 -1.03 -7.16
CA GLN A 42 7.40 -0.50 -7.56
C GLN A 42 7.52 0.67 -8.55
N SER A 43 8.55 1.50 -8.40
CA SER A 43 8.86 2.59 -9.34
C SER A 43 9.00 2.06 -10.77
N LYS A 44 9.71 0.93 -10.93
CA LYS A 44 9.90 0.29 -12.23
C LYS A 44 8.61 -0.30 -12.78
N MET A 45 7.79 -0.96 -11.94
CA MET A 45 6.45 -1.40 -12.37
C MET A 45 5.60 -0.23 -12.87
N GLY A 46 5.64 0.91 -12.18
CA GLY A 46 4.94 2.12 -12.59
C GLY A 46 5.37 2.64 -13.97
N GLN A 47 6.68 2.63 -14.26
CA GLN A 47 7.20 2.99 -15.59
C GLN A 47 6.72 2.02 -16.67
N LEU A 48 6.77 0.71 -16.40
CA LEU A 48 6.30 -0.30 -17.34
C LEU A 48 4.80 -0.16 -17.64
N TYR A 49 3.99 0.17 -16.62
CA TYR A 49 2.57 0.48 -16.80
C TYR A 49 2.36 1.74 -17.64
N ALA A 50 3.09 2.83 -17.34
CA ALA A 50 3.01 4.07 -18.12
C ALA A 50 3.35 3.85 -19.60
N ASN A 51 4.30 2.95 -19.88
CA ASN A 51 4.71 2.58 -21.25
C ASN A 51 3.80 1.53 -21.91
N GLY A 52 2.76 1.04 -21.22
CA GLY A 52 1.84 0.03 -21.75
C GLY A 52 2.39 -1.40 -21.78
N GLU A 53 3.53 -1.67 -21.14
CA GLU A 53 4.09 -3.02 -21.01
C GLU A 53 3.37 -3.86 -19.94
N LEU A 54 2.69 -3.20 -18.99
CA LEU A 54 1.86 -3.83 -17.97
C LEU A 54 0.42 -3.33 -18.06
N LEU A 55 -0.53 -4.24 -17.93
CA LEU A 55 -1.95 -3.91 -17.81
C LEU A 55 -2.40 -3.67 -16.36
N LEU A 56 -1.67 -4.24 -15.39
CA LEU A 56 -1.99 -4.18 -13.97
C LEU A 56 -0.71 -3.95 -13.16
N ILE A 57 -0.79 -3.10 -12.13
CA ILE A 57 0.27 -2.87 -11.14
C ILE A 57 -0.33 -2.78 -9.74
N TYR A 58 0.51 -2.99 -8.73
CA TYR A 58 0.13 -2.80 -7.34
C TYR A 58 0.27 -1.33 -6.92
N GLY A 59 -0.81 -0.77 -6.37
CA GLY A 59 -0.78 0.52 -5.67
C GLY A 59 -0.35 0.34 -4.21
N PHE A 60 0.43 1.28 -3.68
CA PHE A 60 0.85 1.25 -2.26
C PHE A 60 -0.02 2.13 -1.35
N SER A 61 -0.74 3.09 -1.94
CA SER A 61 -1.71 3.92 -1.23
C SER A 61 -2.93 4.17 -2.10
N GLU A 62 -4.05 4.43 -1.44
CA GLU A 62 -5.33 4.78 -2.05
C GLU A 62 -5.26 6.03 -2.95
N GLY A 63 -4.33 6.95 -2.66
CA GLY A 63 -4.12 8.18 -3.40
C GLY A 63 -3.07 8.11 -4.51
N GLY A 64 -2.28 7.04 -4.56
CA GLY A 64 -1.08 6.94 -5.42
C GLY A 64 -1.35 6.90 -6.93
N ILE A 65 -2.62 6.91 -7.35
CA ILE A 65 -3.06 6.92 -8.75
C ILE A 65 -3.46 8.33 -9.20
N GLU A 66 -4.04 9.17 -8.34
CA GLU A 66 -4.59 10.47 -8.77
C GLU A 66 -3.53 11.35 -9.40
N GLU A 67 -2.43 11.58 -8.68
CA GLU A 67 -1.34 12.42 -9.15
C GLU A 67 -0.79 11.93 -10.50
N LYS A 68 -0.67 10.60 -10.66
CA LYS A 68 -0.11 9.99 -11.89
C LYS A 68 -1.04 10.16 -13.08
N VAL A 69 -2.36 10.11 -12.87
CA VAL A 69 -3.32 10.38 -13.94
C VAL A 69 -3.43 11.87 -14.23
N LEU A 70 -3.43 12.72 -13.20
CA LEU A 70 -3.54 14.17 -13.33
C LEU A 70 -2.31 14.81 -13.99
N SER A 71 -1.12 14.28 -13.71
CA SER A 71 0.14 14.68 -14.37
C SER A 71 0.29 14.13 -15.78
N GLY A 72 -0.59 13.23 -16.22
CA GLY A 72 -0.54 12.59 -17.54
C GLY A 72 0.47 11.45 -17.66
N LEU A 73 1.13 11.05 -16.57
CA LEU A 73 2.01 9.88 -16.56
C LEU A 73 1.22 8.59 -16.86
N TYR A 74 0.01 8.47 -16.31
CA TYR A 74 -0.90 7.35 -16.57
C TYR A 74 -2.09 7.77 -17.44
N PRO A 75 -2.64 6.85 -18.26
CA PRO A 75 -3.84 7.12 -19.04
C PRO A 75 -5.04 7.55 -18.19
N LYS A 76 -5.90 8.43 -18.73
CA LYS A 76 -7.16 8.84 -18.07
C LYS A 76 -8.15 7.68 -17.84
N SER A 77 -7.93 6.53 -18.47
CA SER A 77 -8.69 5.30 -18.27
C SER A 77 -8.21 4.48 -17.07
N THR A 78 -7.04 4.78 -16.47
CA THR A 78 -6.54 4.08 -15.29
C THR A 78 -7.50 4.20 -14.11
N ARG A 79 -7.76 3.09 -13.42
CA ARG A 79 -8.59 3.03 -12.21
C ARG A 79 -7.92 2.13 -11.18
N GLY A 80 -7.89 2.59 -9.94
CA GLY A 80 -7.59 1.76 -8.78
C GLY A 80 -8.87 1.13 -8.23
N TYR A 81 -8.76 -0.09 -7.74
CA TYR A 81 -9.90 -0.83 -7.21
C TYR A 81 -9.46 -1.76 -6.09
N ALA A 82 -10.40 -2.11 -5.21
CA ALA A 82 -10.18 -3.10 -4.17
C ALA A 82 -10.18 -4.50 -4.81
N TRP A 83 -9.11 -5.27 -4.58
CA TRP A 83 -9.06 -6.65 -5.05
C TRP A 83 -10.04 -7.53 -4.25
N GLU A 84 -10.77 -8.40 -4.95
CA GLU A 84 -11.82 -9.22 -4.32
C GLU A 84 -11.27 -10.21 -3.29
N ASN A 85 -10.06 -10.74 -3.52
CA ASN A 85 -9.40 -11.66 -2.58
C ASN A 85 -8.70 -10.92 -1.42
N GLY A 86 -8.84 -9.59 -1.38
CA GLY A 86 -8.37 -8.73 -0.31
C GLY A 86 -7.08 -7.97 -0.61
N THR A 87 -6.84 -6.94 0.20
CA THR A 87 -5.67 -6.05 0.14
C THR A 87 -5.05 -5.91 1.52
N ILE A 88 -3.73 -5.82 1.61
CA ILE A 88 -3.06 -5.60 2.89
C ILE A 88 -3.38 -4.20 3.38
N LYS A 89 -3.91 -4.08 4.61
CA LYS A 89 -4.11 -2.80 5.29
C LYS A 89 -2.92 -2.53 6.20
N ASN A 90 -2.05 -1.64 5.77
CA ASN A 90 -0.90 -1.16 6.53
C ASN A 90 -1.24 0.19 7.22
N SER A 91 -0.56 0.49 8.33
CA SER A 91 -0.57 1.80 8.96
C SER A 91 0.85 2.36 9.02
N ASN A 92 1.00 3.65 8.72
CA ASN A 92 2.27 4.34 8.90
C ASN A 92 2.43 4.75 10.37
N TYR A 93 3.59 4.47 10.96
CA TYR A 93 3.89 4.79 12.35
C TYR A 93 4.97 5.88 12.46
N LEU A 94 4.85 6.71 13.49
CA LEU A 94 5.89 7.64 13.91
C LEU A 94 6.44 7.17 15.26
N GLY A 95 7.77 7.01 15.34
CA GLY A 95 8.45 6.52 16.54
C GLY A 95 9.58 7.44 16.98
N VAL A 96 9.83 7.51 18.28
CA VAL A 96 11.01 8.14 18.86
C VAL A 96 11.95 7.05 19.35
N LEU A 97 13.16 7.00 18.81
CA LEU A 97 14.16 6.00 19.23
C LEU A 97 14.52 6.18 20.71
N HIS A 98 14.75 5.08 21.41
CA HIS A 98 15.16 5.09 22.82
C HIS A 98 16.40 5.97 23.06
N ASN A 99 17.37 5.94 22.15
CA ASN A 99 18.61 6.72 22.21
C ASN A 99 18.53 8.08 21.49
N ALA A 100 17.35 8.55 21.07
CA ALA A 100 17.23 9.84 20.40
C ALA A 100 17.73 10.97 21.33
N PRO A 101 18.63 11.85 20.84
CA PRO A 101 19.24 12.91 21.65
C PRO A 101 18.26 14.05 21.97
N GLN A 102 17.22 14.22 21.15
CA GLN A 102 16.24 15.30 21.26
C GLN A 102 14.80 14.77 21.28
N LYS A 103 14.45 14.02 22.33
CA LYS A 103 13.10 13.40 22.46
C LYS A 103 11.98 14.44 22.49
N ALA A 104 12.16 15.54 23.22
CA ALA A 104 11.16 16.60 23.31
C ALA A 104 10.85 17.24 21.94
N GLY A 105 11.89 17.53 21.16
CA GLY A 105 11.74 18.05 19.80
C GLY A 105 11.04 17.04 18.88
N ALA A 106 11.40 15.75 18.96
CA ALA A 106 10.74 14.71 18.19
C ALA A 106 9.24 14.59 18.53
N MET A 107 8.89 14.63 19.82
CA MET A 107 7.48 14.63 20.25
C MET A 107 6.72 15.85 19.74
N GLN A 108 7.34 17.04 19.72
CA GLN A 108 6.70 18.24 19.17
C GLN A 108 6.39 18.10 17.68
N VAL A 109 7.31 17.52 16.90
CA VAL A 109 7.09 17.23 15.48
C VAL A 109 5.96 16.22 15.29
N ILE A 110 5.94 15.14 16.09
CA ILE A 110 4.88 14.14 16.03
C ILE A 110 3.51 14.77 16.36
N ASN A 111 3.43 15.59 17.40
CA ASN A 111 2.21 16.32 17.77
C ASN A 111 1.74 17.22 16.62
N PHE A 112 2.65 17.93 15.96
CA PHE A 112 2.31 18.73 14.78
C PHE A 112 1.80 17.86 13.64
N LEU A 113 2.48 16.76 13.31
CA LEU A 113 2.05 15.85 12.23
C LEU A 113 0.69 15.22 12.51
N LEU A 114 0.32 15.00 13.77
CA LEU A 114 -1.01 14.53 14.18
C LEU A 114 -2.06 15.65 14.31
N SER A 115 -1.69 16.92 14.10
CA SER A 115 -2.66 18.02 14.17
C SER A 115 -3.70 17.96 13.04
N PRO A 116 -4.91 18.51 13.24
CA PRO A 116 -5.91 18.61 12.17
C PRO A 116 -5.41 19.32 10.92
N GLU A 117 -4.59 20.36 11.08
CA GLU A 117 -4.02 21.12 9.97
C GLU A 117 -3.09 20.25 9.11
N ALA A 118 -2.13 19.57 9.74
CA ALA A 118 -1.19 18.71 9.03
C ALA A 118 -1.91 17.52 8.37
N GLN A 119 -2.88 16.91 9.05
CA GLN A 119 -3.66 15.81 8.51
C GLN A 119 -4.58 16.24 7.36
N LEU A 120 -5.14 17.45 7.41
CA LEU A 120 -5.90 18.02 6.30
C LEU A 120 -5.00 18.23 5.08
N LYS A 121 -3.78 18.74 5.29
CA LYS A 121 -2.81 18.91 4.20
C LYS A 121 -2.36 17.58 3.61
N LYS A 122 -2.21 16.54 4.44
CA LYS A 122 -1.91 15.16 4.01
C LYS A 122 -3.04 14.57 3.15
N ALA A 123 -4.30 14.90 3.45
CA ALA A 123 -5.47 14.43 2.71
C ALA A 123 -5.70 15.17 1.37
N ASP A 124 -4.96 16.25 1.10
CA ASP A 124 -5.05 17.01 -0.15
C ASP A 124 -4.72 16.12 -1.36
N VAL A 125 -5.64 16.07 -2.33
CA VAL A 125 -5.51 15.27 -3.56
C VAL A 125 -4.38 15.74 -4.46
N ASN A 126 -3.97 17.00 -4.33
CA ASN A 126 -2.81 17.56 -5.06
C ASN A 126 -1.49 17.40 -4.28
N GLY A 127 -1.56 16.81 -3.07
CA GLY A 127 -0.41 16.52 -2.23
C GLY A 127 -0.26 15.01 -2.01
N MET A 128 -0.08 14.61 -0.76
CA MET A 128 0.11 13.20 -0.39
C MET A 128 -1.13 12.33 -0.64
N ASN A 129 -2.32 12.94 -0.76
CA ASN A 129 -3.59 12.27 -1.04
C ASN A 129 -3.83 11.01 -0.17
N SER A 130 -3.48 11.10 1.11
CA SER A 130 -3.52 9.97 2.04
C SER A 130 -4.52 10.26 3.14
N ASN A 131 -5.29 9.26 3.56
CA ASN A 131 -6.33 9.51 4.55
C ASN A 131 -5.77 9.95 5.90
N THR A 132 -6.57 10.73 6.63
CA THR A 132 -6.27 11.16 7.99
C THR A 132 -6.36 9.98 8.95
N VAL A 133 -5.53 10.00 10.00
CA VAL A 133 -5.64 9.07 11.14
C VAL A 133 -6.60 9.58 12.23
N LEU A 134 -7.10 10.81 12.08
CA LEU A 134 -7.98 11.43 13.06
C LEU A 134 -9.42 10.96 12.86
N ASP A 135 -10.11 10.71 13.97
CA ASP A 135 -11.56 10.64 13.95
C ASP A 135 -12.15 12.04 13.72
N ILE A 136 -12.63 12.27 12.50
CA ILE A 136 -13.18 13.56 12.07
C ILE A 136 -14.36 13.97 12.95
N ASN A 137 -15.20 13.02 13.42
CA ASN A 137 -16.38 13.35 14.21
C ASN A 137 -16.04 13.89 15.60
N SER A 138 -14.83 13.57 16.09
CA SER A 138 -14.31 14.05 17.37
C SER A 138 -13.58 15.40 17.26
N LEU A 139 -13.43 15.96 16.06
CA LEU A 139 -12.76 17.26 15.86
C LEU A 139 -13.71 18.45 16.11
N PRO A 140 -13.19 19.65 16.42
CA PRO A 140 -13.99 20.88 16.43
C PRO A 140 -14.70 21.11 15.09
N SER A 141 -15.90 21.70 15.11
CA SER A 141 -16.78 21.83 13.93
C SER A 141 -16.11 22.50 12.73
N GLU A 142 -15.23 23.48 12.97
CA GLU A 142 -14.45 24.12 11.89
C GLU A 142 -13.61 23.12 11.10
N TRP A 143 -12.93 22.19 11.78
CA TRP A 143 -12.13 21.16 11.15
C TRP A 143 -12.98 20.11 10.45
N GLN A 144 -14.11 19.72 11.04
CA GLN A 144 -15.06 18.82 10.38
C GLN A 144 -15.49 19.38 9.01
N GLU A 145 -15.85 20.66 8.96
CA GLU A 145 -16.25 21.33 7.71
C GLU A 145 -15.10 21.44 6.71
N LYS A 146 -13.86 21.66 7.16
CA LYS A 146 -12.69 21.64 6.29
C LYS A 146 -12.45 20.26 5.66
N PHE A 147 -12.54 19.19 6.45
CA PHE A 147 -12.39 17.82 5.94
C PHE A 147 -13.49 17.42 4.96
N LYS A 148 -14.75 17.84 5.19
CA LYS A 148 -15.87 17.59 4.24
C LYS A 148 -15.64 18.22 2.87
N LYS A 149 -14.85 19.29 2.78
CA LYS A 149 -14.54 20.01 1.53
C LYS A 149 -13.35 19.42 0.78
N VAL A 150 -12.62 18.46 1.36
CA VAL A 150 -11.53 17.79 0.66
C VAL A 150 -12.08 17.11 -0.59
N ALA A 151 -11.44 17.36 -1.73
CA ALA A 151 -11.85 16.77 -3.00
C ALA A 151 -11.79 15.24 -2.89
N LYS A 152 -12.83 14.57 -3.38
CA LYS A 152 -12.83 13.10 -3.45
C LYS A 152 -11.94 12.62 -4.58
N ARG A 153 -11.44 11.39 -4.45
CA ARG A 153 -10.67 10.74 -5.51
C ARG A 153 -11.61 10.39 -6.67
N LYS A 154 -11.08 10.49 -7.88
CA LYS A 154 -11.75 10.17 -9.14
C LYS A 154 -11.22 8.89 -9.77
N TYR A 155 -9.92 8.59 -9.65
CA TYR A 155 -9.30 7.41 -10.26
C TYR A 155 -8.91 6.35 -9.23
N GLY A 156 -8.51 6.76 -8.02
CA GLY A 156 -8.26 5.86 -6.89
C GLY A 156 -9.52 5.36 -6.18
N PRO A 157 -9.45 4.24 -5.45
CA PRO A 157 -10.57 3.70 -4.69
C PRO A 157 -10.86 4.53 -3.43
N GLU A 158 -12.10 4.45 -2.96
CA GLU A 158 -12.51 4.95 -1.65
C GLU A 158 -12.12 3.97 -0.55
N MET A 159 -11.87 4.47 0.67
CA MET A 159 -11.48 3.60 1.80
C MET A 159 -12.54 2.56 2.13
N SER A 160 -13.81 2.92 2.10
CA SER A 160 -14.91 1.99 2.40
C SER A 160 -14.92 0.78 1.45
N ALA A 161 -14.44 0.94 0.22
CA ALA A 161 -14.29 -0.17 -0.72
C ALA A 161 -13.09 -1.07 -0.37
N LEU A 162 -11.98 -0.48 0.08
CA LEU A 162 -10.77 -1.22 0.49
C LEU A 162 -10.99 -1.98 1.80
N GLU A 163 -11.70 -1.38 2.75
CA GLU A 163 -11.88 -1.94 4.10
C GLU A 163 -12.70 -3.23 4.12
N LYS A 164 -13.62 -3.40 3.16
CA LYS A 164 -14.48 -4.59 3.07
C LYS A 164 -13.68 -5.90 3.02
N ASN A 165 -12.54 -5.88 2.31
CA ASN A 165 -11.67 -7.04 2.13
C ASN A 165 -10.25 -6.76 2.65
N ALA A 166 -10.10 -5.87 3.63
CA ALA A 166 -8.80 -5.58 4.21
C ALA A 166 -8.25 -6.82 4.94
N ILE A 167 -6.99 -7.15 4.68
CA ILE A 167 -6.24 -8.22 5.33
C ILE A 167 -5.22 -7.56 6.25
N ALA A 168 -5.06 -8.11 7.45
CA ALA A 168 -4.00 -7.69 8.36
C ALA A 168 -2.61 -7.92 7.74
N GLU A 169 -1.65 -7.08 8.10
CA GLU A 169 -0.27 -7.34 7.73
C GLU A 169 0.21 -8.60 8.49
N PRO A 170 0.77 -9.61 7.79
CA PRO A 170 1.27 -10.82 8.43
C PRO A 170 2.52 -10.52 9.27
N ALA A 171 2.91 -11.44 10.15
CA ALA A 171 4.16 -11.34 10.89
C ALA A 171 5.37 -11.11 9.95
N PRO A 172 6.32 -10.21 10.28
CA PRO A 172 7.43 -9.84 9.40
C PRO A 172 8.27 -11.01 8.88
N GLU A 173 8.37 -12.09 9.66
CA GLU A 173 9.10 -13.31 9.32
C GLU A 173 8.56 -13.97 8.05
N TYR A 174 7.25 -13.88 7.78
CA TYR A 174 6.67 -14.36 6.53
C TYR A 174 7.26 -13.63 5.33
N MET A 175 7.39 -12.29 5.40
CA MET A 175 7.93 -11.48 4.30
C MET A 175 9.43 -11.72 4.09
N ILE A 176 10.19 -11.91 5.17
CA ILE A 176 11.61 -12.26 5.10
C ILE A 176 11.78 -13.60 4.38
N ARG A 177 11.02 -14.63 4.77
CA ARG A 177 11.09 -15.96 4.14
C ARG A 177 10.63 -15.93 2.68
N LEU A 178 9.54 -15.22 2.38
CA LEU A 178 9.04 -15.07 1.01
C LEU A 178 10.07 -14.44 0.08
N TYR A 179 10.86 -13.46 0.54
CA TYR A 179 11.87 -12.81 -0.27
C TYR A 179 12.96 -13.80 -0.74
N ASP A 180 13.50 -14.57 0.19
CA ASP A 180 14.54 -15.57 -0.09
C ASP A 180 13.99 -16.73 -0.94
N ASP A 181 12.80 -17.22 -0.59
CA ASP A 181 12.18 -18.34 -1.27
C ASP A 181 11.69 -17.96 -2.68
N PHE A 182 11.22 -16.74 -2.91
CA PHE A 182 10.85 -16.29 -4.25
C PHE A 182 12.04 -16.39 -5.21
N ARG A 183 13.24 -16.00 -4.77
CA ARG A 183 14.45 -16.16 -5.58
C ARG A 183 14.69 -17.63 -5.92
N LYS A 184 14.69 -18.51 -4.92
CA LYS A 184 15.00 -19.94 -5.07
C LYS A 184 13.95 -20.70 -5.91
N TYR A 185 12.67 -20.48 -5.65
CA TYR A 185 11.58 -21.28 -6.20
C TYR A 185 10.95 -20.68 -7.46
N VAL A 186 11.21 -19.41 -7.77
CA VAL A 186 10.66 -18.73 -8.95
C VAL A 186 11.75 -18.19 -9.89
N ILE A 187 12.78 -17.51 -9.39
CA ILE A 187 13.78 -16.89 -10.27
C ILE A 187 14.80 -17.91 -10.78
N GLU A 188 15.28 -18.79 -9.90
CA GLU A 188 16.35 -19.76 -10.20
C GLU A 188 15.83 -21.06 -10.85
N LYS A 189 14.52 -21.16 -11.07
CA LYS A 189 13.82 -22.32 -11.63
C LYS A 189 13.20 -21.99 -12.99
#